data_AF-A0A2E0V885-F1
#
_entry.id   AF-A0A2E0V885-F1
#
_cell.length_a   1.000
_cell.length_b   1.000
_cell.length_c   1.000
_cell.angle_alpha   90.00
_cell.angle_beta   90.00
_cell.angle_gamma   90.00
#
_symmetry.space_group_name_H-M   'P 1'
#
loop_
_entity.id
_entity.type
_entity.pdbx_description
1 polymer ?
#
loop_
_entity_poly.entity_id
_entity_poly.type
_entity_poly.pdbx_seq_one_letter_code
_entity_poly.pdbx_strand_id
1 'polypeptide(L)'
;MSTPEEAPAPRQIGDYLIRQRVSEDTDTRTYHARQVSMDRAVILVLHKRGGGRQSDEAFLADARSKAAIEFAGIGSVYEAGEEGGELYWTRELLPGTTFGEFHREGRKLAPYLIAGFLRQVGEAMAYLEQRAITTLPLGPEHVVLGEHGIVRIINLAVAGQPGPGDRARDLATTGQTFGYLLDPGAEGKSLIGGTRTRRLLGMMMGHEEGIELTWAQVASTAGELEQSLASEARDAEERYGREMSRRRRKMACTVTAVILAVCVVALLLLLNRRVVPEARDLTAMVEIPRGTYLDHEGKEGELAGFWIDAHEVTIAEYAGFLDALASVEESMRSAYDHDTQPATKRDHIPDDWYMVLAAARAGGRHDGLELDLNCPVTRVDWWDAYAYAKWKGGELPAQQEWLAAATRGEEARAGEGGWGPVDQFAGEGSRRVYGLGGNVAEWTKNPERNPAFPMNARSPVACGGSFMRVEGGVRKRTWIPARGERRRDLGFRIVRREAPQGGEDAPGKSAK
;
A
#
# COMPACT_ATOMS: atom_id res chain seq x y z
N MET A 1 -20.74 -10.12 -65.83
CA MET A 1 -21.80 -10.46 -64.86
C MET A 1 -21.81 -11.97 -64.76
N SER A 2 -21.12 -12.52 -63.77
CA SER A 2 -21.08 -13.97 -63.53
C SER A 2 -22.36 -14.35 -62.79
N THR A 3 -23.14 -15.27 -63.37
CA THR A 3 -24.31 -15.88 -62.74
C THR A 3 -23.90 -16.55 -61.42
N PRO A 4 -24.66 -16.37 -60.31
CA PRO A 4 -24.41 -17.12 -59.10
C PRO A 4 -24.72 -18.59 -59.37
N GLU A 5 -23.74 -19.45 -59.10
CA GLU A 5 -23.88 -20.90 -59.10
C GLU A 5 -24.99 -21.28 -58.10
N GLU A 6 -26.09 -21.83 -58.62
CA GLU A 6 -27.26 -22.24 -57.86
C GLU A 6 -26.85 -23.32 -56.84
N ALA A 7 -26.92 -23.00 -55.54
CA ALA A 7 -26.63 -23.97 -54.50
C ALA A 7 -27.49 -25.23 -54.70
N PRO A 8 -26.93 -26.45 -54.56
CA PRO A 8 -27.68 -27.68 -54.81
C PRO A 8 -28.96 -27.70 -53.96
N ALA A 9 -30.08 -28.06 -54.60
CA ALA A 9 -31.37 -28.12 -53.94
C ALA A 9 -31.28 -28.97 -52.66
N PRO A 10 -31.84 -28.51 -51.53
CA PRO A 10 -31.72 -29.22 -50.28
C PRO A 10 -32.41 -30.58 -50.39
N ARG A 11 -31.66 -31.65 -50.11
CA ARG A 11 -32.15 -33.02 -50.20
C ARG A 11 -33.26 -33.24 -49.18
N GLN A 12 -34.39 -33.77 -49.63
CA GLN A 12 -35.55 -34.10 -48.82
C GLN A 12 -35.88 -35.59 -48.98
N ILE A 13 -36.23 -36.25 -47.87
CA ILE A 13 -36.70 -37.64 -47.85
C ILE A 13 -38.05 -37.62 -47.14
N GLY A 14 -39.12 -37.92 -47.88
CA GLY A 14 -40.49 -37.81 -47.37
C GLY A 14 -40.79 -36.41 -46.85
N ASP A 15 -41.21 -36.32 -45.59
CA ASP A 15 -41.50 -35.07 -44.88
C ASP A 15 -40.26 -34.42 -44.22
N TYR A 16 -39.05 -34.95 -44.47
CA TYR A 16 -37.83 -34.55 -43.77
C TYR A 16 -36.84 -33.82 -44.68
N LEU A 17 -36.69 -32.53 -44.41
CA LEU A 17 -35.66 -31.70 -45.05
C LEU A 17 -34.32 -31.92 -44.36
N ILE A 18 -33.35 -32.51 -45.06
CA ILE A 18 -32.01 -32.78 -44.54
C ILE A 18 -31.24 -31.47 -44.41
N ARG A 19 -30.61 -31.25 -43.25
CA ARG A 19 -29.80 -30.05 -42.99
C ARG A 19 -28.32 -30.36 -42.93
N GLN A 20 -27.89 -31.03 -41.86
CA GLN A 20 -26.48 -31.26 -41.58
C GLN A 20 -26.25 -32.71 -41.23
N ARG A 21 -25.21 -33.34 -41.78
CA ARG A 21 -24.79 -34.68 -41.38
C ARG A 21 -24.17 -34.62 -39.97
N VAL A 22 -24.71 -35.42 -39.06
CA VAL A 22 -24.22 -35.58 -37.68
C VAL A 22 -23.09 -36.60 -37.65
N SER A 23 -23.33 -37.76 -38.25
CA SER A 23 -22.38 -38.87 -38.28
C SER A 23 -22.65 -39.79 -39.48
N GLU A 24 -21.66 -40.61 -39.81
CA GLU A 24 -21.80 -41.72 -40.74
C GLU A 24 -20.95 -42.88 -40.22
N ASP A 25 -21.56 -44.05 -40.15
CA ASP A 25 -20.90 -45.30 -39.79
C ASP A 25 -21.00 -46.31 -40.95
N THR A 26 -20.73 -47.59 -40.66
CA THR A 26 -20.75 -48.66 -41.67
C THR A 26 -22.16 -48.89 -42.21
N ASP A 27 -23.17 -48.79 -41.35
CA ASP A 27 -24.55 -49.23 -41.56
C ASP A 27 -25.53 -48.06 -41.73
N THR A 28 -25.21 -46.88 -41.21
CA THR A 28 -26.12 -45.74 -41.17
C THR A 28 -25.47 -44.39 -41.49
N ARG A 29 -26.31 -43.45 -41.92
CA ARG A 29 -26.01 -42.01 -42.02
C ARG A 29 -27.00 -41.23 -41.19
N THR A 30 -26.51 -40.44 -40.25
CA THR A 30 -27.35 -39.67 -39.32
C THR A 30 -27.28 -38.18 -39.64
N TYR A 31 -28.42 -37.51 -39.65
CA TYR A 31 -28.57 -36.10 -40.01
C TYR A 31 -29.42 -35.35 -39.00
N HIS A 32 -29.08 -34.08 -38.77
CA HIS A 32 -30.07 -33.08 -38.36
C HIS A 32 -31.00 -32.85 -39.55
N ALA A 33 -32.29 -32.99 -39.29
CA ALA A 33 -33.33 -32.73 -40.27
C ALA A 33 -34.45 -31.91 -39.64
N ARG A 34 -35.30 -31.34 -40.49
CA ARG A 34 -36.53 -30.67 -40.07
C ARG A 34 -37.70 -31.42 -40.68
N GLN A 35 -38.63 -31.85 -39.84
CA GLN A 35 -39.91 -32.36 -40.30
C GLN A 35 -40.77 -31.18 -40.73
N VAL A 36 -41.15 -31.13 -42.01
CA VAL A 36 -41.78 -29.96 -42.61
C VAL A 36 -43.21 -29.79 -42.11
N SER A 37 -44.01 -30.86 -42.11
CA SER A 37 -45.42 -30.80 -41.68
C SER A 37 -45.62 -30.32 -40.23
N MET A 38 -44.65 -30.61 -39.36
CA MET A 38 -44.71 -30.36 -37.93
C MET A 38 -43.81 -29.20 -37.45
N ASP A 39 -43.06 -28.55 -38.36
CA ASP A 39 -42.09 -27.50 -38.04
C ASP A 39 -40.99 -27.92 -37.02
N ARG A 40 -40.78 -29.23 -36.78
CA ARG A 40 -39.89 -29.67 -35.69
C ARG A 40 -38.50 -30.12 -36.16
N ALA A 41 -37.48 -29.83 -35.36
CA ALA A 41 -36.14 -30.37 -35.55
C ALA A 41 -36.07 -31.83 -35.06
N VAL A 42 -35.44 -32.70 -35.85
CA VAL A 42 -35.31 -34.13 -35.56
C VAL A 42 -33.91 -34.63 -35.92
N ILE A 43 -33.60 -35.83 -35.44
CA ILE A 43 -32.51 -36.62 -36.00
C ILE A 43 -33.10 -37.65 -36.96
N LEU A 44 -32.63 -37.64 -38.21
CA LEU A 44 -32.98 -38.61 -39.26
C LEU A 44 -31.82 -39.59 -39.41
N VAL A 45 -32.10 -40.89 -39.34
CA VAL A 45 -31.12 -41.96 -39.53
C VAL A 45 -31.49 -42.75 -40.78
N LEU A 46 -30.59 -42.78 -41.75
CA LEU A 46 -30.75 -43.50 -43.03
C LEU A 46 -29.93 -44.78 -43.03
N HIS A 47 -30.50 -45.88 -43.54
CA HIS A 47 -29.82 -47.15 -43.71
C HIS A 47 -28.96 -47.19 -44.98
N LYS A 48 -27.74 -47.73 -44.90
CA LYS A 48 -26.80 -47.87 -46.02
C LYS A 48 -26.96 -49.24 -46.70
N ARG A 49 -27.94 -49.34 -47.60
CA ARG A 49 -28.18 -50.54 -48.41
C ARG A 49 -26.96 -50.89 -49.28
N GLY A 50 -26.60 -52.18 -49.32
CA GLY A 50 -25.57 -52.74 -50.22
C GLY A 50 -24.11 -52.43 -49.87
N GLY A 51 -23.84 -51.60 -48.85
CA GLY A 51 -22.48 -51.28 -48.37
C GLY A 51 -22.25 -51.52 -46.88
N GLY A 52 -23.31 -51.79 -46.10
CA GLY A 52 -23.26 -52.09 -44.67
C GLY A 52 -23.25 -53.59 -44.34
N ARG A 53 -23.08 -53.91 -43.06
CA ARG A 53 -23.19 -55.26 -42.46
C ARG A 53 -24.59 -55.58 -41.95
N GLN A 54 -25.41 -54.58 -41.64
CA GLN A 54 -26.76 -54.74 -41.12
C GLN A 54 -27.77 -54.95 -42.26
N SER A 55 -28.72 -55.89 -42.09
CA SER A 55 -29.82 -56.08 -43.05
C SER A 55 -30.96 -55.08 -42.80
N ASP A 56 -31.81 -54.89 -43.80
CA ASP A 56 -33.01 -54.05 -43.70
C ASP A 56 -33.92 -54.50 -42.54
N GLU A 57 -34.11 -55.82 -42.36
CA GLU A 57 -34.92 -56.36 -41.27
C GLU A 57 -34.32 -56.05 -39.90
N ALA A 58 -32.99 -56.16 -39.76
CA ALA A 58 -32.29 -55.86 -38.52
C ALA A 58 -32.37 -54.37 -38.18
N PHE A 59 -32.21 -53.50 -39.18
CA PHE A 59 -32.35 -52.05 -39.02
C PHE A 59 -33.76 -51.65 -38.53
N LEU A 60 -34.80 -52.22 -39.13
CA LEU A 60 -36.18 -51.99 -38.71
C LEU A 60 -36.50 -52.63 -37.35
N ALA A 61 -35.90 -53.79 -37.02
CA ALA A 61 -36.04 -54.39 -35.71
C ALA A 61 -35.46 -53.51 -34.60
N ASP A 62 -34.29 -52.88 -34.83
CA ASP A 62 -33.71 -51.90 -33.91
C ASP A 62 -34.63 -50.70 -33.71
N ALA A 63 -35.16 -50.13 -34.80
CA ALA A 63 -36.10 -49.01 -34.72
C ALA A 63 -37.35 -49.35 -33.89
N ARG A 64 -37.88 -50.57 -34.02
CA ARG A 64 -39.01 -51.05 -33.19
C ARG A 64 -38.63 -51.19 -31.72
N SER A 65 -37.46 -51.75 -31.41
CA SER A 65 -36.97 -51.83 -30.03
C SER A 65 -36.85 -50.44 -29.38
N LYS A 66 -36.38 -49.45 -30.13
CA LYS A 66 -36.31 -48.06 -29.65
C LYS A 66 -37.69 -47.43 -29.46
N ALA A 67 -38.64 -47.70 -30.36
CA ALA A 67 -40.00 -47.17 -30.27
C ALA A 67 -40.78 -47.72 -29.07
N ALA A 68 -40.43 -48.91 -28.56
CA ALA A 68 -41.06 -49.51 -27.38
C ALA A 68 -40.63 -48.86 -26.04
N ILE A 69 -39.73 -47.88 -26.06
CA ILE A 69 -39.21 -47.24 -24.85
C ILE A 69 -40.11 -46.08 -24.42
N GLU A 70 -40.74 -46.24 -23.26
CA GLU A 70 -41.58 -45.21 -22.63
C GLU A 70 -40.96 -44.75 -21.30
N PHE A 71 -39.91 -43.94 -21.39
CA PHE A 71 -39.26 -43.37 -20.20
C PHE A 71 -38.79 -41.94 -20.49
N ALA A 72 -39.17 -40.98 -19.63
CA ALA A 72 -38.90 -39.55 -19.86
C ALA A 72 -37.40 -39.22 -19.98
N GLY A 73 -36.56 -39.93 -19.24
CA GLY A 73 -35.09 -39.79 -19.30
C GLY A 73 -34.45 -40.40 -20.54
N ILE A 74 -35.20 -41.01 -21.47
CA ILE A 74 -34.69 -41.58 -22.72
C ILE A 74 -35.37 -40.88 -23.91
N GLY A 75 -34.61 -40.57 -24.95
CA GLY A 75 -35.12 -39.90 -26.14
C GLY A 75 -36.14 -40.75 -26.90
N SER A 76 -37.21 -40.11 -27.39
CA SER A 76 -38.25 -40.82 -28.12
C SER A 76 -37.85 -41.07 -29.59
N VAL A 77 -38.30 -42.21 -30.13
CA VAL A 77 -38.34 -42.45 -31.58
C VAL A 77 -39.72 -42.09 -32.08
N TYR A 78 -39.79 -41.41 -33.23
CA TYR A 78 -41.04 -40.92 -33.78
C TYR A 78 -41.62 -41.87 -34.81
N GLU A 79 -40.85 -42.21 -35.85
CA GLU A 79 -41.31 -43.10 -36.91
C GLU A 79 -40.15 -43.82 -37.60
N ALA A 80 -40.48 -44.90 -38.30
CA ALA A 80 -39.62 -45.59 -39.25
C ALA A 80 -40.40 -45.81 -40.55
N GLY A 81 -39.72 -45.70 -41.69
CA GLY A 81 -40.36 -45.77 -43.00
C GLY A 81 -39.37 -46.04 -44.13
N GLU A 82 -39.90 -46.15 -45.33
CA GLU A 82 -39.13 -46.24 -46.58
C GLU A 82 -39.68 -45.22 -47.55
N GLU A 83 -38.81 -44.35 -48.07
CA GLU A 83 -39.20 -43.35 -49.08
C GLU A 83 -38.12 -43.28 -50.15
N GLY A 84 -38.52 -43.29 -51.43
CA GLY A 84 -37.57 -43.29 -52.55
C GLY A 84 -36.56 -44.44 -52.53
N GLY A 85 -36.90 -45.57 -51.90
CA GLY A 85 -36.01 -46.73 -51.72
C GLY A 85 -34.98 -46.62 -50.59
N GLU A 86 -35.05 -45.54 -49.80
CA GLU A 86 -34.21 -45.34 -48.62
C GLU A 86 -34.99 -45.66 -47.34
N LEU A 87 -34.51 -46.66 -46.59
CA LEU A 87 -35.03 -46.99 -45.27
C LEU A 87 -34.51 -46.00 -44.24
N TYR A 88 -35.40 -45.52 -43.38
CA TYR A 88 -35.06 -44.53 -42.37
C TYR A 88 -35.85 -44.72 -41.08
N TRP A 89 -35.35 -44.09 -40.01
CA TRP A 89 -36.14 -43.77 -38.83
C TRP A 89 -35.76 -42.40 -38.29
N THR A 90 -36.68 -41.79 -37.53
CA THR A 90 -36.50 -40.47 -36.96
C THR A 90 -36.66 -40.50 -35.45
N ARG A 91 -35.91 -39.64 -34.78
CA ARG A 91 -35.97 -39.49 -33.32
C ARG A 91 -35.88 -38.05 -32.89
N GLU A 92 -36.17 -37.88 -31.62
CA GLU A 92 -35.99 -36.63 -30.91
C GLU A 92 -34.54 -36.14 -31.01
N LEU A 93 -34.41 -34.85 -31.33
CA LEU A 93 -33.19 -34.09 -31.13
C LEU A 93 -33.17 -33.60 -29.69
N LEU A 94 -32.36 -34.24 -28.84
CA LEU A 94 -32.25 -33.85 -27.43
C LEU A 94 -31.54 -32.49 -27.32
N PRO A 95 -32.18 -31.45 -26.76
CA PRO A 95 -31.53 -30.16 -26.53
C PRO A 95 -30.59 -30.25 -25.32
N GLY A 96 -29.45 -29.55 -25.40
CA GLY A 96 -28.50 -29.46 -24.30
C GLY A 96 -27.06 -29.78 -24.73
N THR A 97 -26.24 -30.12 -23.74
CA THR A 97 -24.81 -30.43 -23.93
C THR A 97 -24.54 -31.85 -23.45
N THR A 98 -23.75 -32.59 -24.22
CA THR A 98 -23.38 -33.97 -23.85
C THR A 98 -22.36 -33.97 -22.71
N PHE A 99 -22.36 -35.04 -21.89
CA PHE A 99 -21.29 -35.21 -20.90
C PHE A 99 -19.92 -35.46 -21.56
N GLY A 100 -19.89 -35.92 -22.82
CA GLY A 100 -18.68 -35.98 -23.64
C GLY A 100 -18.11 -34.60 -23.96
N GLU A 101 -18.96 -33.62 -24.24
CA GLU A 101 -18.55 -32.22 -24.37
C GLU A 101 -18.04 -31.65 -23.06
N PHE A 102 -18.73 -31.91 -21.95
CA PHE A 102 -18.27 -31.48 -20.62
C PHE A 102 -16.88 -32.03 -20.29
N HIS A 103 -16.63 -33.29 -20.65
CA HIS A 103 -15.33 -33.93 -20.49
C HIS A 103 -14.26 -33.24 -21.36
N ARG A 104 -14.54 -32.99 -22.64
CA ARG A 104 -13.59 -32.30 -23.55
C ARG A 104 -13.29 -30.86 -23.13
N GLU A 105 -14.27 -30.17 -22.58
CA GLU A 105 -14.11 -28.81 -22.06
C GLU A 105 -13.39 -28.76 -20.70
N GLY A 106 -13.07 -29.92 -20.11
CA GLY A 106 -12.38 -30.00 -18.82
C GLY A 106 -13.23 -29.52 -17.65
N ARG A 107 -14.57 -29.53 -17.78
CA ARG A 107 -15.47 -29.05 -16.73
C ARG A 107 -15.30 -29.85 -15.44
N LYS A 108 -15.43 -29.14 -14.32
CA LYS A 108 -15.47 -29.72 -12.97
C LYS A 108 -16.80 -29.36 -12.33
N LEU A 109 -17.41 -30.34 -11.69
CA LEU A 109 -18.76 -30.28 -11.14
C LEU A 109 -18.75 -30.67 -9.67
N ALA A 110 -19.57 -29.98 -8.90
CA ALA A 110 -19.70 -30.24 -7.47
C ALA A 110 -20.25 -31.65 -7.21
N PRO A 111 -19.85 -32.29 -6.09
CA PRO A 111 -20.27 -33.66 -5.74
C PRO A 111 -21.78 -33.90 -5.78
N TYR A 112 -22.59 -32.96 -5.26
CA TYR A 112 -24.05 -33.10 -5.24
C TYR A 112 -24.69 -33.10 -6.64
N LEU A 113 -24.11 -32.35 -7.60
CA LEU A 113 -24.57 -32.35 -8.99
C LEU A 113 -24.29 -33.70 -9.66
N ILE A 114 -23.07 -34.22 -9.46
CA ILE A 114 -22.70 -35.55 -9.96
C ILE A 114 -23.65 -36.62 -9.41
N ALA A 115 -23.94 -36.58 -8.11
CA ALA A 115 -24.90 -37.50 -7.49
C ALA A 115 -26.31 -37.38 -8.12
N GLY A 116 -26.83 -36.16 -8.31
CA GLY A 116 -28.13 -35.94 -8.95
C GLY A 116 -28.19 -36.42 -10.41
N PHE A 117 -27.09 -36.28 -11.15
CA PHE A 117 -27.01 -36.79 -12.53
C PHE A 117 -26.91 -38.31 -12.57
N LEU A 118 -26.09 -38.92 -11.70
CA LEU A 118 -25.99 -40.38 -11.58
C LEU A 118 -27.33 -41.00 -11.17
N ARG A 119 -28.11 -40.34 -10.32
CA ARG A 119 -29.46 -40.79 -9.98
C ARG A 119 -30.33 -40.89 -11.23
N GLN A 120 -30.41 -39.81 -12.02
CA GLN A 120 -31.23 -39.77 -13.24
C GLN A 120 -30.76 -40.78 -14.31
N VAL A 121 -29.45 -40.91 -14.52
CA VAL A 121 -28.88 -41.92 -15.43
C VAL A 121 -29.20 -43.33 -14.92
N GLY A 122 -29.02 -43.58 -13.62
CA GLY A 122 -29.31 -44.86 -12.99
C GLY A 122 -30.78 -45.25 -13.09
N GLU A 123 -31.71 -44.31 -12.90
CA GLU A 123 -33.15 -44.55 -13.08
C GLU A 123 -33.48 -44.97 -14.52
N ALA A 124 -32.92 -44.27 -15.51
CA ALA A 124 -33.14 -44.59 -16.93
C ALA A 124 -32.56 -45.96 -17.32
N MET A 125 -31.33 -46.27 -16.88
CA MET A 125 -30.70 -47.54 -17.18
C MET A 125 -31.32 -48.70 -16.40
N ALA A 126 -31.79 -48.47 -15.17
CA ALA A 126 -32.56 -49.45 -14.40
C ALA A 126 -33.88 -49.80 -15.09
N TYR A 127 -34.56 -48.82 -15.71
CA TYR A 127 -35.76 -49.08 -16.51
C TYR A 127 -35.50 -50.08 -17.65
N LEU A 128 -34.37 -49.93 -18.35
CA LEU A 128 -33.95 -50.81 -19.45
C LEU A 128 -33.53 -52.19 -18.93
N GLU A 129 -32.72 -52.23 -17.87
CA GLU A 129 -32.23 -53.46 -17.22
C GLU A 129 -33.40 -54.33 -16.74
N GLN A 130 -34.37 -53.74 -16.03
CA GLN A 130 -35.54 -54.46 -15.49
C GLN A 130 -36.45 -55.07 -16.56
N ARG A 131 -36.42 -54.52 -17.78
CA ARG A 131 -37.20 -55.00 -18.93
C ARG A 131 -36.38 -55.89 -19.87
N ALA A 132 -35.14 -56.21 -19.50
CA ALA A 132 -34.20 -56.98 -20.31
C ALA A 132 -34.01 -56.40 -21.73
N ILE A 133 -34.00 -55.07 -21.85
CA ILE A 133 -33.84 -54.38 -23.13
C ILE A 133 -32.36 -54.33 -23.49
N THR A 134 -32.01 -54.83 -24.68
CA THR A 134 -30.63 -54.77 -25.20
C THR A 134 -30.30 -53.36 -25.65
N THR A 135 -29.09 -52.89 -25.33
CA THR A 135 -28.61 -51.55 -25.70
C THR A 135 -27.25 -51.61 -26.37
N LEU A 136 -26.99 -50.65 -27.26
CA LEU A 136 -25.62 -50.29 -27.61
C LEU A 136 -24.86 -49.79 -26.37
N PRO A 137 -23.51 -49.86 -26.37
CA PRO A 137 -22.70 -49.38 -25.25
C PRO A 137 -23.01 -47.93 -24.87
N LEU A 138 -23.23 -47.69 -23.58
CA LEU A 138 -23.47 -46.34 -23.07
C LEU A 138 -22.15 -45.56 -23.05
N GLY A 139 -22.17 -44.36 -23.61
CA GLY A 139 -21.02 -43.48 -23.75
C GLY A 139 -21.34 -42.05 -23.30
N PRO A 140 -20.34 -41.22 -23.01
CA PRO A 140 -20.55 -39.86 -22.52
C PRO A 140 -21.26 -38.95 -23.56
N GLU A 141 -21.12 -39.23 -24.85
CA GLU A 141 -21.84 -38.58 -25.96
C GLU A 141 -23.33 -38.92 -26.02
N HIS A 142 -23.75 -39.99 -25.32
CA HIS A 142 -25.14 -40.44 -25.30
C HIS A 142 -25.96 -39.84 -24.17
N VAL A 143 -25.31 -39.19 -23.19
CA VAL A 143 -25.98 -38.58 -22.03
C VAL A 143 -25.94 -37.07 -22.20
N VAL A 144 -27.12 -36.45 -22.26
CA VAL A 144 -27.33 -35.03 -22.53
C VAL A 144 -27.86 -34.37 -21.27
N LEU A 145 -27.21 -33.28 -20.85
CA LEU A 145 -27.75 -32.37 -19.84
C LEU A 145 -28.54 -31.28 -20.54
N GLY A 146 -29.86 -31.33 -20.38
CA GLY A 146 -30.79 -30.31 -20.86
C GLY A 146 -30.92 -29.14 -19.88
N GLU A 147 -31.89 -28.27 -20.16
CA GLU A 147 -32.23 -27.17 -19.26
C GLU A 147 -32.72 -27.67 -17.89
N HIS A 148 -32.60 -26.81 -16.88
CA HIS A 148 -33.09 -27.08 -15.50
C HIS A 148 -32.49 -28.33 -14.84
N GLY A 149 -31.35 -28.84 -15.32
CA GLY A 149 -30.65 -29.98 -14.71
C GLY A 149 -31.24 -31.35 -15.07
N ILE A 150 -32.09 -31.43 -16.09
CA ILE A 150 -32.70 -32.68 -16.54
C ILE A 150 -31.71 -33.44 -17.42
N VAL A 151 -31.43 -34.68 -17.06
CA VAL A 151 -30.57 -35.58 -17.83
C VAL A 151 -31.44 -36.45 -18.75
N ARG A 152 -31.06 -36.51 -20.03
CA ARG A 152 -31.71 -37.37 -21.02
C ARG A 152 -30.68 -38.18 -21.78
N ILE A 153 -31.02 -39.43 -22.08
CA ILE A 153 -30.15 -40.39 -22.75
C ILE A 153 -30.66 -40.60 -24.17
N ILE A 154 -29.76 -40.56 -25.15
CA ILE A 154 -30.07 -40.97 -26.54
C ILE A 154 -30.52 -42.42 -26.51
N ASN A 155 -31.60 -42.77 -27.21
CA ASN A 155 -32.15 -44.12 -27.15
C ASN A 155 -31.21 -45.16 -27.80
N LEU A 156 -30.54 -45.94 -26.95
CA LEU A 156 -29.57 -46.95 -27.35
C LEU A 156 -30.19 -48.35 -27.56
N ALA A 157 -31.51 -48.52 -27.38
CA ALA A 157 -32.15 -49.82 -27.47
C ALA A 157 -31.99 -50.46 -28.87
N VAL A 158 -31.75 -51.75 -28.94
CA VAL A 158 -31.59 -52.51 -30.19
C VAL A 158 -32.29 -53.86 -30.08
N ALA A 159 -32.53 -54.53 -31.19
CA ALA A 159 -33.07 -55.89 -31.16
C ALA A 159 -32.02 -56.88 -30.65
N GLY A 160 -32.44 -57.81 -29.79
CA GLY A 160 -31.55 -58.85 -29.28
C GLY A 160 -31.84 -59.25 -27.84
N GLN A 161 -30.81 -59.80 -27.20
CA GLN A 161 -30.79 -60.10 -25.77
C GLN A 161 -29.54 -59.44 -25.16
N PRO A 162 -29.62 -58.89 -23.94
CA PRO A 162 -28.47 -58.33 -23.25
C PRO A 162 -27.35 -59.37 -23.11
N GLY A 163 -26.12 -58.97 -23.40
CA GLY A 163 -24.94 -59.81 -23.28
C GLY A 163 -24.38 -59.86 -21.85
N PRO A 164 -23.63 -60.91 -21.51
CA PRO A 164 -22.91 -60.96 -20.24
C PRO A 164 -21.89 -59.82 -20.18
N GLY A 165 -21.95 -59.00 -19.12
CA GLY A 165 -21.01 -57.90 -18.90
C GLY A 165 -21.42 -56.54 -19.46
N ASP A 166 -22.53 -56.43 -20.20
CA ASP A 166 -23.03 -55.12 -20.72
C ASP A 166 -23.20 -54.10 -19.60
N ARG A 167 -23.82 -54.52 -18.49
CA ARG A 167 -23.98 -53.70 -17.28
C ARG A 167 -22.65 -53.21 -16.73
N ALA A 168 -21.69 -54.12 -16.54
CA ALA A 168 -20.39 -53.79 -15.95
C ALA A 168 -19.61 -52.80 -16.82
N ARG A 169 -19.65 -52.99 -18.15
CA ARG A 169 -19.05 -52.06 -19.12
C ARG A 169 -19.67 -50.66 -19.02
N ASP A 170 -20.98 -50.57 -19.02
CA ASP A 170 -21.69 -49.28 -19.04
C ASP A 170 -21.57 -48.54 -17.69
N LEU A 171 -21.56 -49.28 -16.57
CA LEU A 171 -21.24 -48.75 -15.24
C LEU A 171 -19.82 -48.20 -15.18
N ALA A 172 -18.83 -48.94 -15.67
CA ALA A 172 -17.43 -48.50 -15.65
C ALA A 172 -17.24 -47.23 -16.50
N THR A 173 -17.83 -47.19 -17.70
CA THR A 173 -17.76 -46.03 -18.61
C THR A 173 -18.39 -44.79 -17.98
N THR A 174 -19.55 -44.97 -17.33
CA THR A 174 -20.26 -43.90 -16.63
C THR A 174 -19.48 -43.42 -15.40
N GLY A 175 -18.98 -44.35 -14.59
CA GLY A 175 -18.17 -44.08 -13.41
C GLY A 175 -16.89 -43.31 -13.75
N GLN A 176 -16.22 -43.69 -14.84
CA GLN A 176 -15.05 -42.99 -15.35
C GLN A 176 -15.41 -41.56 -15.80
N THR A 177 -16.47 -41.40 -16.60
CA THR A 177 -16.92 -40.10 -17.10
C THR A 177 -17.20 -39.12 -15.96
N PHE A 178 -18.03 -39.52 -15.00
CA PHE A 178 -18.37 -38.67 -13.85
C PHE A 178 -17.20 -38.52 -12.88
N GLY A 179 -16.28 -39.47 -12.81
CA GLY A 179 -15.02 -39.36 -12.07
C GLY A 179 -14.11 -38.25 -12.60
N TYR A 180 -14.01 -38.11 -13.93
CA TYR A 180 -13.29 -36.99 -14.53
C TYR A 180 -13.97 -35.64 -14.30
N LEU A 181 -15.29 -35.61 -14.26
CA LEU A 181 -16.05 -34.39 -14.04
C LEU A 181 -16.15 -33.99 -12.57
N LEU A 182 -15.88 -34.90 -11.63
CA LEU A 182 -15.91 -34.60 -10.21
C LEU A 182 -14.84 -33.58 -9.84
N ASP A 183 -15.27 -32.44 -9.29
CA ASP A 183 -14.36 -31.44 -8.72
C ASP A 183 -13.70 -31.99 -7.45
N PRO A 184 -12.36 -32.13 -7.40
CA PRO A 184 -11.68 -32.57 -6.19
C PRO A 184 -11.74 -31.55 -5.03
N GLY A 185 -12.14 -30.30 -5.30
CA GLY A 185 -11.97 -29.16 -4.42
C GLY A 185 -10.60 -28.51 -4.58
N ALA A 186 -10.44 -27.28 -4.10
CA ALA A 186 -9.14 -26.60 -4.06
C ALA A 186 -8.15 -27.39 -3.19
N GLU A 187 -6.85 -27.35 -3.51
CA GLU A 187 -5.79 -28.00 -2.73
C GLU A 187 -5.98 -27.77 -1.22
N GLY A 188 -6.16 -28.86 -0.47
CA GLY A 188 -6.35 -28.83 0.99
C GLY A 188 -7.79 -28.63 1.49
N LYS A 189 -8.78 -28.43 0.61
CA LYS A 189 -10.20 -28.33 0.97
C LYS A 189 -11.06 -29.19 0.06
N SER A 190 -11.19 -30.48 0.40
CA SER A 190 -12.15 -31.34 -0.30
C SER A 190 -13.55 -30.77 -0.16
N LEU A 191 -14.27 -30.61 -1.28
CA LEU A 191 -15.69 -30.24 -1.24
C LEU A 191 -16.45 -31.29 -0.41
N ILE A 192 -17.42 -30.81 0.37
CA ILE A 192 -18.30 -31.69 1.15
C ILE A 192 -18.89 -32.75 0.23
N GLY A 193 -18.66 -34.03 0.55
CA GLY A 193 -19.17 -35.15 -0.23
C GLY A 193 -18.28 -35.68 -1.35
N GLY A 194 -17.14 -35.05 -1.64
CA GLY A 194 -16.23 -35.50 -2.70
C GLY A 194 -15.77 -36.95 -2.51
N THR A 195 -15.39 -37.34 -1.30
CA THR A 195 -14.94 -38.72 -0.99
C THR A 195 -16.06 -39.76 -1.16
N ARG A 196 -17.28 -39.46 -0.68
CA ARG A 196 -18.44 -40.36 -0.79
C ARG A 196 -18.85 -40.56 -2.25
N THR A 197 -18.88 -39.47 -3.02
CA THR A 197 -19.17 -39.51 -4.47
C THR A 197 -18.11 -40.30 -5.22
N ARG A 198 -16.83 -40.05 -4.93
CA ARG A 198 -15.70 -40.80 -5.52
C ARG A 198 -15.77 -42.29 -5.20
N ARG A 199 -16.21 -42.66 -3.99
CA ARG A 199 -16.40 -44.06 -3.61
C ARG A 199 -17.47 -44.74 -4.47
N LEU A 200 -18.65 -44.12 -4.64
CA LEU A 200 -19.70 -44.65 -5.53
C LEU A 200 -19.18 -44.85 -6.96
N LEU A 201 -18.47 -43.87 -7.50
CA LEU A 201 -17.85 -43.96 -8.82
C LEU A 201 -16.81 -45.09 -8.89
N GLY A 202 -16.02 -45.29 -7.84
CA GLY A 202 -15.08 -46.41 -7.72
C GLY A 202 -15.77 -47.78 -7.74
N MET A 203 -16.89 -47.92 -7.02
CA MET A 203 -17.71 -49.14 -7.05
C MET A 203 -18.28 -49.40 -8.46
N MET A 204 -18.74 -48.35 -9.17
CA MET A 204 -19.22 -48.48 -10.55
C MET A 204 -18.13 -48.95 -11.52
N MET A 205 -16.87 -48.59 -11.26
CA MET A 205 -15.71 -49.02 -12.05
C MET A 205 -15.17 -50.41 -11.64
N GLY A 206 -15.79 -51.08 -10.66
CA GLY A 206 -15.35 -52.39 -10.18
C GLY A 206 -14.07 -52.35 -9.34
N HIS A 207 -13.75 -51.20 -8.73
CA HIS A 207 -12.56 -51.07 -7.87
C HIS A 207 -12.74 -51.72 -6.48
N GLU A 208 -13.97 -52.01 -6.05
CA GLU A 208 -14.25 -52.71 -4.79
C GLU A 208 -14.52 -54.20 -5.08
N GLU A 209 -13.64 -55.09 -4.62
CA GLU A 209 -13.78 -56.54 -4.82
C GLU A 209 -15.08 -57.08 -4.19
N GLY A 210 -15.79 -57.92 -4.93
CA GLY A 210 -17.01 -58.60 -4.46
C GLY A 210 -18.28 -57.76 -4.50
N ILE A 211 -18.22 -56.50 -4.96
CA ILE A 211 -19.40 -55.65 -5.13
C ILE A 211 -19.73 -55.49 -6.62
N GLU A 212 -20.82 -56.12 -7.06
CA GLU A 212 -21.42 -55.86 -8.37
C GLU A 212 -22.67 -55.01 -8.22
N LEU A 213 -22.62 -53.75 -8.66
CA LEU A 213 -23.75 -52.85 -8.60
C LEU A 213 -24.77 -53.13 -9.72
N THR A 214 -26.05 -53.00 -9.40
CA THR A 214 -27.13 -52.83 -10.38
C THR A 214 -27.40 -51.36 -10.66
N TRP A 215 -28.03 -51.02 -11.78
CA TRP A 215 -28.40 -49.62 -12.06
C TRP A 215 -29.40 -49.06 -11.04
N ALA A 216 -30.28 -49.92 -10.51
CA ALA A 216 -31.20 -49.55 -9.44
C ALA A 216 -30.46 -49.20 -8.13
N GLN A 217 -29.40 -49.94 -7.79
CA GLN A 217 -28.55 -49.63 -6.62
C GLN A 217 -27.77 -48.34 -6.82
N VAL A 218 -27.26 -48.08 -8.03
CA VAL A 218 -26.62 -46.80 -8.37
C VAL A 218 -27.61 -45.65 -8.18
N ALA A 219 -28.82 -45.75 -8.74
CA ALA A 219 -29.84 -44.73 -8.62
C ALA A 219 -30.20 -44.40 -7.17
N SER A 220 -30.47 -45.43 -6.35
CA SER A 220 -30.81 -45.26 -4.93
C SER A 220 -29.67 -44.61 -4.15
N THR A 221 -28.44 -45.14 -4.29
CA THR A 221 -27.27 -44.63 -3.56
C THR A 221 -26.94 -43.20 -3.97
N ALA A 222 -27.05 -42.88 -5.26
CA ALA A 222 -26.83 -41.53 -5.77
C ALA A 222 -27.90 -40.55 -5.25
N GLY A 223 -29.16 -40.97 -5.14
CA GLY A 223 -30.23 -40.14 -4.59
C GLY A 223 -30.09 -39.84 -3.09
N GLU A 224 -29.71 -40.84 -2.29
CA GLU A 224 -29.40 -40.63 -0.87
C GLU A 224 -28.22 -39.65 -0.70
N LEU A 225 -27.20 -39.81 -1.54
CA LEU A 225 -26.04 -38.93 -1.53
C LEU A 225 -26.40 -37.50 -1.97
N GLU A 226 -27.19 -37.33 -3.02
CA GLU A 226 -27.68 -36.02 -3.48
C GLU A 226 -28.39 -35.26 -2.34
N GLN A 227 -29.33 -35.92 -1.65
CA GLN A 227 -30.09 -35.32 -0.55
C GLN A 227 -29.19 -34.91 0.62
N SER A 228 -28.31 -35.82 1.07
CA SER A 228 -27.37 -35.56 2.17
C SER A 228 -26.41 -34.42 1.86
N LEU A 229 -25.88 -34.36 0.63
CA LEU A 229 -24.92 -33.32 0.26
C LEU A 229 -25.58 -31.96 0.06
N ALA A 230 -26.80 -31.94 -0.48
CA ALA A 230 -27.57 -30.70 -0.61
C ALA A 230 -27.90 -30.09 0.77
N SER A 231 -28.25 -30.90 1.77
CA SER A 231 -28.47 -30.39 3.13
C SER A 231 -27.19 -29.89 3.77
N GLU A 232 -26.09 -30.64 3.65
CA GLU A 232 -24.80 -30.24 4.25
C GLU A 232 -24.24 -28.96 3.62
N ALA A 233 -24.45 -28.75 2.31
CA ALA A 233 -24.06 -27.53 1.61
C ALA A 233 -24.84 -26.30 2.13
N ARG A 234 -26.16 -26.42 2.30
CA ARG A 234 -27.00 -25.35 2.87
C ARG A 234 -26.57 -24.99 4.30
N ASP A 235 -26.33 -25.99 5.14
CA ASP A 235 -25.87 -25.78 6.51
C ASP A 235 -24.48 -25.13 6.57
N ALA A 236 -23.60 -25.45 5.62
CA ALA A 236 -22.28 -24.83 5.50
C ALA A 236 -22.38 -23.35 5.08
N GLU A 237 -23.22 -23.03 4.10
CA GLU A 237 -23.48 -21.65 3.66
C GLU A 237 -24.06 -20.79 4.79
N GLU A 238 -25.04 -21.32 5.52
CA GLU A 238 -25.61 -20.62 6.68
C GLU A 238 -24.57 -20.35 7.76
N ARG A 239 -23.74 -21.34 8.10
CA ARG A 239 -22.67 -21.18 9.09
C ARG A 239 -21.65 -20.13 8.64
N TYR A 240 -21.22 -20.18 7.38
CA TYR A 240 -20.29 -19.20 6.80
C TYR A 240 -20.88 -17.78 6.85
N GLY A 241 -22.16 -17.61 6.49
CA GLY A 241 -22.86 -16.33 6.58
C GLY A 241 -22.89 -15.77 8.00
N ARG A 242 -23.17 -16.62 9.01
CA ARG A 242 -23.16 -16.22 10.43
C ARG A 242 -21.75 -15.80 10.90
N GLU A 243 -20.70 -16.53 10.51
CA GLU A 243 -19.32 -16.21 10.89
C GLU A 243 -18.83 -14.91 10.26
N MET A 244 -19.12 -14.68 8.97
CA MET A 244 -18.75 -13.44 8.28
C MET A 244 -19.47 -12.22 8.86
N SER A 245 -20.75 -12.37 9.24
CA SER A 245 -21.51 -11.33 9.95
C SER A 245 -20.89 -10.97 11.31
N ARG A 246 -20.39 -11.96 12.06
CA ARG A 246 -19.67 -11.74 13.33
C ARG A 246 -18.33 -11.04 13.12
N ARG A 247 -17.55 -11.43 12.11
CA ARG A 247 -16.25 -10.79 11.78
C ARG A 247 -16.43 -9.33 11.37
N ARG A 248 -17.41 -9.00 10.52
CA ARG A 248 -17.71 -7.61 10.12
C ARG A 248 -18.04 -6.72 11.31
N ARG A 249 -18.86 -7.21 12.26
CA ARG A 249 -19.18 -6.45 13.49
C ARG A 249 -17.95 -6.17 14.35
N LYS A 250 -17.08 -7.17 14.56
CA LYS A 250 -15.84 -6.98 15.34
C LYS A 250 -14.91 -5.95 14.69
N MET A 251 -14.76 -5.99 13.36
CA MET A 251 -13.90 -5.07 12.60
C MET A 251 -14.42 -3.62 12.64
N ALA A 252 -15.73 -3.42 12.57
CA ALA A 252 -16.35 -2.09 12.67
C ALA A 252 -16.12 -1.45 14.05
N CYS A 253 -16.22 -2.24 15.14
CA CYS A 253 -15.94 -1.75 16.49
C CYS A 253 -14.47 -1.32 16.66
N THR A 254 -13.52 -2.08 16.11
CA THR A 254 -12.09 -1.74 16.21
C THR A 254 -11.73 -0.48 15.44
N VAL A 255 -12.27 -0.28 14.23
CA VAL A 255 -12.02 0.95 13.43
C VAL A 255 -12.57 2.19 14.14
N THR A 256 -13.78 2.08 14.70
CA THR A 256 -14.41 3.20 15.43
C THR A 256 -13.60 3.61 16.66
N ALA A 257 -13.07 2.64 17.41
CA ALA A 257 -12.23 2.90 18.59
C ALA A 257 -10.91 3.60 18.25
N VAL A 258 -10.28 3.22 17.12
CA VAL A 258 -9.03 3.85 16.65
C VAL A 258 -9.26 5.30 16.23
N ILE A 259 -10.33 5.59 15.49
CA ILE A 259 -10.68 6.95 15.07
C ILE A 259 -10.88 7.86 16.29
N LEU A 260 -11.62 7.38 17.30
CA LEU A 260 -11.88 8.14 18.52
C LEU A 260 -10.58 8.49 19.27
N ALA A 261 -9.65 7.53 19.37
CA ALA A 261 -8.36 7.74 20.02
C ALA A 261 -7.50 8.78 19.29
N VAL A 262 -7.49 8.76 17.94
CA VAL A 262 -6.75 9.74 17.12
C VAL A 262 -7.32 11.15 17.30
N CYS A 263 -8.66 11.30 17.33
CA CYS A 263 -9.30 12.60 17.54
C CYS A 263 -8.97 13.20 18.91
N VAL A 264 -8.91 12.40 19.98
CA VAL A 264 -8.55 12.85 21.33
C VAL A 264 -7.10 13.34 21.37
N VAL A 265 -6.17 12.61 20.75
CA VAL A 265 -4.76 13.02 20.69
C VAL A 265 -4.59 14.32 19.89
N ALA A 266 -5.28 14.45 18.75
CA ALA A 266 -5.25 15.67 17.93
C ALA A 266 -5.78 16.90 18.69
N LEU A 267 -6.85 16.74 19.46
CA LEU A 267 -7.43 17.81 20.27
C LEU A 267 -6.47 18.26 21.39
N LEU A 268 -5.80 17.32 22.06
CA LEU A 268 -4.82 17.62 23.11
C LEU A 268 -3.59 18.37 22.55
N LEU A 269 -3.16 18.06 21.32
CA LEU A 269 -2.05 18.75 20.66
C LEU A 269 -2.41 20.19 20.24
N LEU A 270 -3.67 20.43 19.82
CA LEU A 270 -4.13 21.76 19.45
C LEU A 270 -4.26 22.71 20.65
N LEU A 271 -4.66 22.18 21.80
CA LEU A 271 -4.82 22.96 23.04
C LEU A 271 -3.47 23.36 23.69
N ASN A 272 -2.35 22.77 23.26
CA ASN A 272 -1.02 22.97 23.85
C ASN A 272 -0.02 23.71 22.93
N ARG A 273 -0.52 24.53 21.99
CA ARG A 273 0.35 25.33 21.11
C ARG A 273 1.08 26.42 21.91
N ARG A 274 2.41 26.27 22.06
CA ARG A 274 3.29 27.32 22.58
C ARG A 274 3.41 28.44 21.54
N VAL A 275 3.27 29.69 21.98
CA VAL A 275 3.57 30.87 21.17
C VAL A 275 5.10 31.00 21.11
N VAL A 276 5.68 30.83 19.92
CA VAL A 276 7.13 30.98 19.70
C VAL A 276 7.41 32.44 19.34
N PRO A 277 8.30 33.14 20.07
CA PRO A 277 8.69 34.52 19.72
C PRO A 277 9.38 34.58 18.35
N GLU A 278 9.00 35.56 17.51
CA GLU A 278 9.68 35.84 16.25
C GLU A 278 11.03 36.54 16.47
N ALA A 279 11.90 36.52 15.46
CA ALA A 279 13.15 37.27 15.49
C ALA A 279 12.87 38.79 15.43
N ARG A 280 13.48 39.54 16.34
CA ARG A 280 13.33 41.00 16.46
C ARG A 280 14.49 41.72 15.79
N ASP A 281 14.27 42.96 15.35
CA ASP A 281 15.35 43.82 14.87
C ASP A 281 16.08 44.44 16.06
N LEU A 282 17.29 43.97 16.32
CA LEU A 282 18.13 44.35 17.46
C LEU A 282 19.48 44.95 17.00
N THR A 283 19.53 45.43 15.76
CA THR A 283 20.76 45.89 15.07
C THR A 283 21.24 47.30 15.46
N ALA A 284 20.56 47.94 16.42
CA ALA A 284 20.88 49.30 16.85
C ALA A 284 22.29 49.38 17.47
N MET A 285 23.02 50.45 17.14
CA MET A 285 24.33 50.76 17.73
C MET A 285 24.28 52.05 18.57
N VAL A 286 25.12 52.11 19.60
CA VAL A 286 25.27 53.25 20.51
C VAL A 286 26.59 53.95 20.24
N GLU A 287 26.55 55.28 20.09
CA GLU A 287 27.75 56.10 19.95
C GLU A 287 28.48 56.26 21.29
N ILE A 288 29.76 55.91 21.29
CA ILE A 288 30.72 56.25 22.33
C ILE A 288 31.60 57.39 21.78
N PRO A 289 31.46 58.62 22.29
CA PRO A 289 32.17 59.77 21.78
C PRO A 289 33.66 59.67 22.06
N ARG A 290 34.45 60.45 21.33
CA ARG A 290 35.86 60.65 21.66
C ARG A 290 35.99 61.20 23.09
N GLY A 291 36.91 60.67 23.86
CA GLY A 291 37.15 61.15 25.22
C GLY A 291 38.23 60.37 25.97
N THR A 292 38.42 60.75 27.22
CA THR A 292 39.31 60.06 28.17
C THR A 292 38.50 59.06 28.98
N TYR A 293 38.93 57.80 28.97
CA TYR A 293 38.27 56.70 29.66
C TYR A 293 39.27 55.98 30.57
N LEU A 294 38.76 55.46 31.69
CA LEU A 294 39.55 54.65 32.62
C LEU A 294 39.69 53.22 32.08
N ASP A 295 40.90 52.68 32.18
CA ASP A 295 41.14 51.26 31.97
C ASP A 295 40.84 50.43 33.25
N HIS A 296 41.08 49.12 33.17
CA HIS A 296 40.85 48.20 34.30
C HIS A 296 41.82 48.39 35.48
N GLU A 297 42.89 49.16 35.30
CA GLU A 297 43.86 49.52 36.33
C GLU A 297 43.55 50.91 36.92
N GLY A 298 42.50 51.58 36.43
CA GLY A 298 42.11 52.92 36.84
C GLY A 298 42.97 54.02 36.21
N LYS A 299 43.72 53.71 35.15
CA LYS A 299 44.53 54.68 34.41
C LYS A 299 43.72 55.29 33.27
N GLU A 300 43.88 56.59 33.08
CA GLU A 300 43.26 57.32 31.98
C GLU A 300 43.95 57.04 30.64
N GLY A 301 43.15 56.82 29.59
CA GLY A 301 43.61 56.76 28.21
C GLY A 301 42.60 57.38 27.24
N GLU A 302 43.10 57.98 26.16
CA GLU A 302 42.24 58.55 25.12
C GLU A 302 41.70 57.46 24.19
N LEU A 303 40.40 57.51 23.92
CA LEU A 303 39.75 56.74 22.86
C LEU A 303 39.20 57.67 21.79
N ALA A 304 39.39 57.28 20.52
CA ALA A 304 38.63 57.86 19.41
C ALA A 304 37.14 57.51 19.57
N GLY A 305 36.25 58.30 18.98
CA GLY A 305 34.83 57.97 18.95
C GLY A 305 34.58 56.69 18.14
N PHE A 306 33.60 55.89 18.57
CA PHE A 306 33.20 54.66 17.90
C PHE A 306 31.73 54.34 18.20
N TRP A 307 31.16 53.42 17.43
CA TRP A 307 29.82 52.88 17.63
C TRP A 307 29.94 51.43 18.11
N ILE A 308 29.12 51.02 19.07
CA ILE A 308 29.07 49.64 19.59
C ILE A 308 27.66 49.11 19.51
N ASP A 309 27.47 47.82 19.21
CA ASP A 309 26.13 47.22 19.24
C ASP A 309 25.48 47.43 20.62
N ALA A 310 24.18 47.76 20.60
CA ALA A 310 23.39 47.89 21.82
C ALA A 310 23.28 46.57 22.58
N HIS A 311 23.43 45.42 21.91
CA HIS A 311 23.26 44.09 22.46
C HIS A 311 24.38 43.15 22.00
N GLU A 312 24.47 41.97 22.60
CA GLU A 312 25.22 40.84 22.05
C GLU A 312 24.59 40.35 20.74
N VAL A 313 25.40 39.76 19.86
CA VAL A 313 24.92 39.16 18.62
C VAL A 313 23.96 38.02 18.94
N THR A 314 22.76 38.06 18.35
CA THR A 314 21.72 37.04 18.58
C THR A 314 21.91 35.79 17.73
N ILE A 315 21.24 34.71 18.10
CA ILE A 315 21.13 33.48 17.29
C ILE A 315 20.56 33.81 15.90
N ALA A 316 19.55 34.68 15.80
CA ALA A 316 18.98 35.10 14.52
C ALA A 316 20.00 35.81 13.61
N GLU A 317 20.74 36.77 14.16
CA GLU A 317 21.74 37.53 13.40
C GLU A 317 22.89 36.64 12.94
N TYR A 318 23.37 35.75 13.81
CA TYR A 318 24.42 34.80 13.45
C TYR A 318 23.94 33.76 12.44
N ALA A 319 22.66 33.34 12.50
CA ALA A 319 22.07 32.51 11.45
C ALA A 319 22.07 33.22 10.10
N GLY A 320 21.73 34.52 10.07
CA GLY A 320 21.80 35.33 8.85
C GLY A 320 23.23 35.42 8.27
N PHE A 321 24.25 35.48 9.14
CA PHE A 321 25.66 35.40 8.71
C PHE A 321 25.99 34.06 8.06
N LEU A 322 25.61 32.94 8.70
CA LEU A 322 25.88 31.61 8.15
C LEU A 322 25.11 31.36 6.84
N ASP A 323 23.87 31.83 6.73
CA ASP A 323 23.07 31.76 5.50
C ASP A 323 23.72 32.58 4.37
N ALA A 324 24.27 33.76 4.69
CA ALA A 324 25.02 34.57 3.74
C ALA A 324 26.33 33.90 3.29
N LEU A 325 27.07 33.29 4.22
CA LEU A 325 28.29 32.52 3.90
C LEU A 325 27.98 31.29 3.04
N ALA A 326 26.89 30.59 3.33
CA ALA A 326 26.45 29.44 2.54
C ALA A 326 26.08 29.83 1.10
N SER A 327 25.63 31.08 0.90
CA SER A 327 25.19 31.61 -0.39
C SER A 327 26.33 32.12 -1.29
N VAL A 328 27.55 32.28 -0.76
CA VAL A 328 28.75 32.63 -1.55
C VAL A 328 29.59 31.38 -1.86
N GLU A 329 30.35 31.43 -2.96
CA GLU A 329 31.25 30.32 -3.31
C GLU A 329 32.29 30.06 -2.21
N GLU A 330 32.69 28.79 -2.05
CA GLU A 330 33.66 28.34 -1.05
C GLU A 330 34.98 29.13 -1.11
N SER A 331 35.42 29.47 -2.32
CA SER A 331 36.65 30.25 -2.57
C SER A 331 36.58 31.68 -2.04
N MET A 332 35.37 32.22 -1.86
CA MET A 332 35.13 33.58 -1.36
C MET A 332 34.82 33.62 0.14
N ARG A 333 34.55 32.47 0.78
CA ARG A 333 34.27 32.42 2.23
C ARG A 333 35.46 32.85 3.08
N SER A 334 36.66 32.51 2.63
CA SER A 334 37.92 32.91 3.29
C SER A 334 38.18 34.42 3.26
N ALA A 335 37.40 35.20 2.50
CA ALA A 335 37.48 36.66 2.52
C ALA A 335 37.23 37.24 3.92
N TYR A 336 36.52 36.52 4.79
CA TYR A 336 36.22 36.93 6.18
C TYR A 336 37.14 36.31 7.22
N ASP A 337 37.99 35.36 6.84
CA ASP A 337 38.96 34.73 7.75
C ASP A 337 39.95 35.77 8.28
N HIS A 338 40.48 35.49 9.47
CA HIS A 338 41.62 36.22 10.00
C HIS A 338 42.92 35.61 9.48
N ASP A 339 43.93 36.44 9.20
CA ASP A 339 45.20 36.01 8.60
C ASP A 339 45.93 34.91 9.39
N THR A 340 45.82 34.94 10.72
CA THR A 340 46.39 33.94 11.63
C THR A 340 45.43 32.79 12.00
N GLN A 341 44.31 32.62 11.30
CA GLN A 341 43.38 31.51 11.53
C GLN A 341 44.07 30.18 11.19
N PRO A 342 44.02 29.15 12.07
CA PRO A 342 44.65 27.88 11.78
C PRO A 342 43.91 27.16 10.64
N ALA A 343 44.66 26.48 9.77
CA ALA A 343 44.10 25.70 8.65
C ALA A 343 43.16 24.56 9.08
N THR A 344 43.17 24.19 10.37
CA THR A 344 42.22 23.21 10.94
C THR A 344 40.82 23.78 11.13
N LYS A 345 40.64 25.11 11.19
CA LYS A 345 39.33 25.76 11.24
C LYS A 345 38.78 25.88 9.82
N ARG A 346 37.83 25.01 9.49
CA ARG A 346 37.27 24.87 8.13
C ARG A 346 35.97 25.61 7.89
N ASP A 347 35.28 26.00 8.97
CA ASP A 347 34.01 26.68 8.93
C ASP A 347 33.84 27.61 10.14
N HIS A 348 32.77 28.39 10.11
CA HIS A 348 32.37 29.29 11.19
C HIS A 348 31.14 28.78 11.97
N ILE A 349 30.89 27.47 11.96
CA ILE A 349 29.72 26.88 12.60
C ILE A 349 30.05 26.67 14.10
N PRO A 350 29.25 27.25 15.02
CA PRO A 350 29.42 27.07 16.46
C PRO A 350 29.12 25.62 16.87
N ASP A 351 29.60 25.21 18.05
CA ASP A 351 29.27 23.88 18.56
C ASP A 351 27.75 23.76 18.83
N ASP A 352 27.19 22.59 18.53
CA ASP A 352 25.74 22.29 18.65
C ASP A 352 24.82 23.20 17.84
N TRP A 353 25.34 23.99 16.88
CA TRP A 353 24.59 25.03 16.17
C TRP A 353 23.22 24.59 15.66
N TYR A 354 23.14 23.44 14.98
CA TYR A 354 21.88 22.96 14.42
C TYR A 354 20.85 22.59 15.50
N MET A 355 21.31 22.08 16.65
CA MET A 355 20.43 21.78 17.79
C MET A 355 19.97 23.07 18.47
N VAL A 356 20.87 24.04 18.63
CA VAL A 356 20.58 25.36 19.19
C VAL A 356 19.58 26.12 18.30
N LEU A 357 19.82 26.19 16.99
CA LEU A 357 18.95 26.88 16.04
C LEU A 357 17.57 26.23 15.94
N ALA A 358 17.49 24.89 15.91
CA ALA A 358 16.22 24.18 15.89
C ALA A 358 15.41 24.41 17.18
N ALA A 359 16.07 24.40 18.34
CA ALA A 359 15.43 24.73 19.61
C ALA A 359 14.97 26.19 19.65
N ALA A 360 15.79 27.13 19.21
CA ALA A 360 15.45 28.56 19.16
C ALA A 360 14.24 28.84 18.24
N ARG A 361 14.19 28.23 17.05
CA ARG A 361 13.03 28.33 16.12
C ARG A 361 11.74 27.72 16.65
N ALA A 362 11.83 26.86 17.67
CA ALA A 362 10.69 26.19 18.27
C ALA A 362 10.30 26.75 19.66
N GLY A 363 10.99 27.78 20.17
CA GLY A 363 10.82 28.23 21.56
C GLY A 363 11.12 27.11 22.57
N GLY A 364 12.12 26.28 22.24
CA GLY A 364 12.46 25.03 22.91
C GLY A 364 13.53 25.20 23.98
N ARG A 365 14.12 24.06 24.38
CA ARG A 365 15.22 24.01 25.34
C ARG A 365 16.40 23.23 24.79
N HIS A 366 17.61 23.68 25.10
CA HIS A 366 18.84 22.95 24.83
C HIS A 366 19.85 23.21 25.95
N ASP A 367 20.50 22.15 26.45
CA ASP A 367 21.37 22.17 27.63
C ASP A 367 20.77 22.86 28.87
N GLY A 368 19.46 22.68 29.06
CA GLY A 368 18.72 23.25 30.18
C GLY A 368 18.40 24.74 30.06
N LEU A 369 18.80 25.39 28.96
CA LEU A 369 18.50 26.79 28.66
C LEU A 369 17.26 26.89 27.78
N GLU A 370 16.40 27.86 28.05
CA GLU A 370 15.29 28.23 27.16
C GLU A 370 15.82 29.07 26.01
N LEU A 371 15.50 28.68 24.79
CA LEU A 371 16.02 29.31 23.59
C LEU A 371 14.89 29.89 22.76
N ASP A 372 15.06 31.15 22.37
CA ASP A 372 14.42 31.72 21.20
C ASP A 372 15.49 32.37 20.29
N LEU A 373 15.04 32.88 19.15
CA LEU A 373 15.91 33.47 18.13
C LEU A 373 16.64 34.75 18.60
N ASN A 374 16.19 35.37 19.69
CA ASN A 374 16.70 36.64 20.22
C ASN A 374 17.68 36.45 21.38
N CYS A 375 17.95 35.20 21.81
CA CYS A 375 19.03 34.88 22.75
C CYS A 375 20.40 35.12 22.09
N PRO A 376 21.46 35.39 22.87
CA PRO A 376 22.81 35.60 22.34
C PRO A 376 23.36 34.31 21.71
N VAL A 377 24.13 34.44 20.63
CA VAL A 377 24.91 33.33 20.10
C VAL A 377 26.05 32.98 21.06
N THR A 378 26.20 31.68 21.36
CA THR A 378 27.26 31.16 22.25
C THR A 378 27.94 29.95 21.62
N ARG A 379 28.97 29.42 22.29
CA ARG A 379 29.86 28.36 21.76
C ARG A 379 30.54 28.77 20.44
N VAL A 380 30.73 30.07 20.27
CA VAL A 380 31.52 30.66 19.20
C VAL A 380 32.96 30.79 19.67
N ASP A 381 33.90 30.44 18.80
CA ASP A 381 35.30 30.73 19.06
C ASP A 381 35.63 32.17 18.67
N TRP A 382 36.87 32.61 18.90
CA TRP A 382 37.28 33.98 18.58
C TRP A 382 37.26 34.25 17.07
N TRP A 383 37.55 33.24 16.24
CA TRP A 383 37.60 33.36 14.79
C TRP A 383 36.19 33.47 14.18
N ASP A 384 35.22 32.74 14.74
CA ASP A 384 33.78 32.87 14.48
C ASP A 384 33.31 34.31 14.69
N ALA A 385 33.63 34.85 15.87
CA ALA A 385 33.29 36.21 16.27
C ALA A 385 33.97 37.26 15.37
N TYR A 386 35.24 37.05 15.02
CA TYR A 386 35.97 37.93 14.10
C TYR A 386 35.38 37.94 12.69
N ALA A 387 35.10 36.76 12.12
CA ALA A 387 34.57 36.64 10.77
C ALA A 387 33.19 37.28 10.65
N TYR A 388 32.31 37.08 11.65
CA TYR A 388 31.04 37.78 11.74
C TYR A 388 31.24 39.30 11.78
N ALA A 389 32.13 39.79 12.63
CA ALA A 389 32.37 41.23 12.77
C ALA A 389 32.83 41.85 11.45
N LYS A 390 33.78 41.19 10.76
CA LYS A 390 34.28 41.60 9.45
C LYS A 390 33.17 41.56 8.38
N TRP A 391 32.32 40.52 8.38
CA TRP A 391 31.16 40.42 7.48
C TRP A 391 30.15 41.54 7.69
N LYS A 392 29.88 41.91 8.94
CA LYS A 392 29.05 43.08 9.29
C LYS A 392 29.76 44.42 9.05
N GLY A 393 30.99 44.46 8.53
CA GLY A 393 31.72 45.71 8.30
C GLY A 393 32.19 46.40 9.58
N GLY A 394 32.39 45.64 10.65
CA GLY A 394 32.91 46.12 11.93
C GLY A 394 34.08 45.29 12.44
N GLU A 395 34.37 45.43 13.73
CA GLU A 395 35.43 44.70 14.43
C GLU A 395 34.93 44.24 15.80
N LEU A 396 35.61 43.28 16.42
CA LEU A 396 35.42 43.04 17.86
C LEU A 396 35.91 44.26 18.65
N PRO A 397 35.28 44.60 19.79
CA PRO A 397 35.75 45.68 20.64
C PRO A 397 37.13 45.34 21.23
N ALA A 398 38.01 46.33 21.28
CA ALA A 398 39.16 46.27 22.19
C ALA A 398 38.67 46.30 23.65
N GLN A 399 39.46 45.76 24.58
CA GLN A 399 39.09 45.73 26.00
C GLN A 399 38.72 47.12 26.55
N GLN A 400 39.46 48.16 26.15
CA GLN A 400 39.22 49.52 26.61
C GLN A 400 37.92 50.11 26.02
N GLU A 401 37.59 49.78 24.78
CA GLU A 401 36.35 50.20 24.11
C GLU A 401 35.13 49.53 24.77
N TRP A 402 35.24 48.23 25.03
CA TRP A 402 34.22 47.48 25.76
C TRP A 402 33.98 48.09 27.15
N LEU A 403 35.06 48.40 27.90
CA LEU A 403 34.95 48.99 29.24
C LEU A 403 34.38 50.42 29.20
N ALA A 404 34.75 51.22 28.19
CA ALA A 404 34.21 52.56 28.00
C ALA A 404 32.70 52.54 27.75
N ALA A 405 32.22 51.58 26.95
CA ALA A 405 30.78 51.37 26.75
C ALA A 405 30.07 50.98 28.05
N ALA A 406 30.73 50.15 28.86
CA ALA A 406 30.15 49.62 30.08
C ALA A 406 30.11 50.59 31.27
N THR A 407 30.90 51.67 31.23
CA THR A 407 31.04 52.65 32.32
C THR A 407 30.35 53.99 32.05
N ARG A 408 29.63 54.13 30.92
CA ARG A 408 28.94 55.36 30.47
C ARG A 408 27.56 55.60 31.14
N GLY A 409 27.19 54.83 32.16
CA GLY A 409 25.93 54.97 32.92
C GLY A 409 26.13 54.74 34.42
N GLU A 410 25.08 54.95 35.24
CA GLU A 410 25.04 54.42 36.61
C GLU A 410 25.49 52.95 36.56
N GLU A 411 26.49 52.58 37.37
CA GLU A 411 27.07 51.24 37.35
C GLU A 411 25.95 50.20 37.30
N ALA A 412 25.87 49.45 36.19
CA ALA A 412 24.96 48.31 36.12
C ALA A 412 25.27 47.42 37.32
N ARG A 413 24.27 47.17 38.17
CA ARG A 413 24.47 46.41 39.41
C ARG A 413 25.02 45.04 39.06
N ALA A 414 26.13 44.65 39.71
CA ALA A 414 26.66 43.30 39.59
C ALA A 414 25.56 42.29 39.97
N GLY A 415 25.18 41.41 39.04
CA GLY A 415 24.20 40.34 39.28
C GLY A 415 22.83 40.50 38.63
N GLU A 416 22.55 41.59 37.89
CA GLU A 416 21.37 41.66 37.02
C GLU A 416 21.70 40.96 35.68
N GLY A 417 21.32 39.69 35.50
CA GLY A 417 21.43 39.04 34.20
C GLY A 417 21.45 37.51 34.19
N GLY A 418 20.28 36.89 34.09
CA GLY A 418 20.14 35.47 33.74
C GLY A 418 20.27 35.23 32.24
N TRP A 419 20.30 33.96 31.84
CA TRP A 419 20.20 33.60 30.42
C TRP A 419 18.82 33.98 29.86
N GLY A 420 18.80 34.59 28.67
CA GLY A 420 17.58 34.90 27.95
C GLY A 420 17.83 35.81 26.74
N PRO A 421 16.76 36.37 26.14
CA PRO A 421 16.88 37.30 25.03
C PRO A 421 17.75 38.51 25.38
N VAL A 422 18.51 39.01 24.40
CA VAL A 422 19.54 40.05 24.67
C VAL A 422 18.97 41.39 25.16
N ASP A 423 17.70 41.67 24.85
CA ASP A 423 16.99 42.88 25.24
C ASP A 423 16.05 42.71 26.45
N GLN A 424 16.09 41.56 27.13
CA GLN A 424 15.21 41.23 28.27
C GLN A 424 15.32 42.22 29.46
N PHE A 425 16.37 43.06 29.47
CA PHE A 425 16.61 44.08 30.49
C PHE A 425 16.45 45.52 29.98
N ALA A 426 15.81 45.71 28.81
CA ALA A 426 15.53 47.03 28.27
C ALA A 426 14.40 47.73 29.07
N GLY A 427 14.77 48.72 29.88
CA GLY A 427 13.83 49.68 30.47
C GLY A 427 13.58 50.88 29.54
N GLU A 428 12.53 51.67 29.79
CA GLU A 428 12.23 52.90 29.03
C GLU A 428 13.39 53.91 29.13
N GLY A 429 14.25 53.97 28.09
CA GLY A 429 15.36 54.93 27.99
C GLY A 429 16.33 54.60 26.84
N SER A 430 16.29 55.40 25.77
CA SER A 430 16.85 55.08 24.45
C SER A 430 18.39 55.19 24.26
N ARG A 431 19.23 54.92 25.28
CA ARG A 431 20.70 55.11 25.16
C ARG A 431 21.55 54.17 26.03
N ARG A 432 21.19 52.90 26.17
CA ARG A 432 21.98 51.94 26.97
C ARG A 432 22.55 50.83 26.09
N VAL A 433 23.77 50.42 26.41
CA VAL A 433 24.38 49.19 25.93
C VAL A 433 24.01 48.10 26.95
N TYR A 434 23.30 47.09 26.49
CA TYR A 434 22.72 46.02 27.32
C TYR A 434 23.63 44.79 27.37
N GLY A 435 23.42 43.93 28.36
CA GLY A 435 24.14 42.64 28.49
C GLY A 435 25.57 42.71 29.06
N LEU A 436 26.16 43.90 29.21
CA LEU A 436 27.56 44.05 29.66
C LEU A 436 27.81 43.55 31.10
N GLY A 437 26.77 43.44 31.93
CA GLY A 437 26.85 42.98 33.32
C GLY A 437 26.46 41.50 33.54
N GLY A 438 25.92 40.83 32.53
CA GLY A 438 25.31 39.49 32.64
C GLY A 438 24.54 39.10 31.37
N ASN A 439 24.13 37.84 31.26
CA ASN A 439 23.88 37.06 30.03
C ASN A 439 25.14 36.32 29.59
N VAL A 440 26.01 36.85 28.71
CA VAL A 440 27.23 36.15 28.28
C VAL A 440 28.49 36.99 28.46
N ALA A 441 29.62 36.32 28.74
CA ALA A 441 30.92 36.97 28.62
C ALA A 441 31.23 37.17 27.13
N GLU A 442 32.06 38.15 26.79
CA GLU A 442 32.23 38.56 25.38
C GLU A 442 33.67 38.61 24.92
N TRP A 443 33.93 38.03 23.74
CA TRP A 443 35.22 38.11 23.08
C TRP A 443 35.68 39.56 22.81
N THR A 444 36.96 39.82 23.07
CA THR A 444 37.62 41.09 22.69
C THR A 444 38.64 40.90 21.57
N LYS A 445 38.95 41.97 20.85
CA LYS A 445 39.85 41.96 19.68
C LYS A 445 41.27 41.51 20.02
N ASN A 446 41.86 42.09 21.06
CA ASN A 446 43.29 41.95 21.34
C ASN A 446 43.55 40.98 22.49
N PRO A 447 44.58 40.12 22.39
CA PRO A 447 45.04 39.37 23.55
C PRO A 447 45.72 40.31 24.53
N GLU A 448 45.53 40.07 25.83
CA GLU A 448 46.07 40.89 26.91
C GLU A 448 47.00 40.09 27.82
N ARG A 449 47.89 40.80 28.51
CA ARG A 449 48.76 40.20 29.53
C ARG A 449 47.94 39.93 30.78
N ASN A 450 48.05 38.74 31.35
CA ASN A 450 47.38 38.42 32.61
C ASN A 450 48.15 39.05 33.79
N PRO A 451 47.57 39.96 34.59
CA PRO A 451 48.25 40.58 35.72
C PRO A 451 48.70 39.58 36.79
N ALA A 452 47.99 38.45 36.93
CA ALA A 452 48.39 37.38 37.84
C ALA A 452 49.62 36.59 37.35
N PHE A 453 49.89 36.63 36.04
CA PHE A 453 51.01 35.95 35.39
C PHE A 453 51.71 36.89 34.39
N PRO A 454 52.35 37.97 34.86
CA PRO A 454 52.83 39.04 33.99
C PRO A 454 53.99 38.60 33.10
N MET A 455 54.64 37.47 33.36
CA MET A 455 55.72 36.94 32.52
C MET A 455 55.21 36.05 31.37
N ASN A 456 53.95 35.63 31.38
CA ASN A 456 53.39 34.77 30.34
C ASN A 456 53.12 35.56 29.04
N ALA A 457 52.96 34.83 27.94
CA ALA A 457 52.47 35.40 26.69
C ALA A 457 51.07 36.01 26.89
N ARG A 458 50.71 36.98 26.04
CA ARG A 458 49.37 37.55 26.03
C ARG A 458 48.35 36.46 25.64
N SER A 459 47.23 36.40 26.35
CA SER A 459 46.15 35.46 26.06
C SER A 459 44.90 36.19 25.61
N PRO A 460 44.05 35.56 24.78
CA PRO A 460 42.72 36.10 24.47
C PRO A 460 41.93 36.42 25.75
N VAL A 461 41.14 37.48 25.73
CA VAL A 461 40.35 37.90 26.89
C VAL A 461 38.88 38.02 26.51
N ALA A 462 38.02 37.53 27.41
CA ALA A 462 36.61 37.84 27.42
C ALA A 462 36.29 38.85 28.54
N CYS A 463 35.48 39.86 28.23
CA CYS A 463 35.02 40.87 29.19
C CYS A 463 33.57 40.61 29.62
N GLY A 464 33.20 41.15 30.78
CA GLY A 464 31.84 41.06 31.31
C GLY A 464 31.54 39.80 32.13
N GLY A 465 30.37 39.82 32.78
CA GLY A 465 29.81 38.70 33.51
C GLY A 465 29.08 37.71 32.59
N SER A 466 28.75 36.53 33.10
CA SER A 466 27.92 35.57 32.37
C SER A 466 26.92 34.87 33.28
N PHE A 467 25.87 34.30 32.72
CA PHE A 467 24.84 33.56 33.47
C PHE A 467 25.40 32.37 34.26
N MET A 468 26.57 31.84 33.87
CA MET A 468 27.26 30.78 34.61
C MET A 468 28.26 31.30 35.65
N ARG A 469 28.69 32.56 35.55
CA ARG A 469 29.76 33.14 36.38
C ARG A 469 29.43 34.57 36.79
N VAL A 470 28.41 34.68 37.62
CA VAL A 470 27.77 35.95 38.08
C VAL A 470 28.72 36.84 38.90
N GLU A 471 29.77 36.27 39.51
CA GLU A 471 30.74 37.03 40.33
C GLU A 471 31.63 37.94 39.49
N GLY A 472 31.74 39.24 39.83
CA GLY A 472 32.72 40.17 39.23
C GLY A 472 32.16 41.25 38.29
N GLY A 473 30.89 41.15 37.88
CA GLY A 473 30.15 42.21 37.17
C GLY A 473 30.83 42.74 35.90
N VAL A 474 30.53 44.00 35.58
CA VAL A 474 30.98 44.67 34.35
C VAL A 474 32.51 44.77 34.22
N ARG A 475 33.26 44.91 35.32
CA ARG A 475 34.73 45.05 35.28
C ARG A 475 35.47 43.70 35.17
N LYS A 476 34.75 42.59 35.06
CA LYS A 476 35.34 41.26 35.01
C LYS A 476 36.11 41.05 33.70
N ARG A 477 37.30 40.46 33.84
CA ARG A 477 38.12 39.96 32.72
C ARG A 477 38.43 38.48 32.94
N THR A 478 38.22 37.69 31.90
CA THR A 478 38.58 36.27 31.90
C THR A 478 39.59 36.02 30.80
N TRP A 479 40.81 35.61 31.16
CA TRP A 479 41.81 35.15 30.20
C TRP A 479 41.46 33.75 29.74
N ILE A 480 41.27 33.59 28.44
CA ILE A 480 40.88 32.35 27.81
C ILE A 480 42.14 31.64 27.29
N PRO A 481 42.31 30.32 27.52
CA PRO A 481 43.54 29.63 27.16
C PRO A 481 43.92 29.71 25.67
N ALA A 482 42.93 29.71 24.77
CA ALA A 482 43.13 29.71 23.33
C ALA A 482 42.00 30.44 22.59
N ARG A 483 42.28 30.92 21.38
CA ARG A 483 41.28 31.54 20.48
C ARG A 483 40.22 30.55 19.98
N GLY A 484 40.54 29.25 19.96
CA GLY A 484 39.62 28.18 19.57
C GLY A 484 38.70 27.68 20.69
N GLU A 485 38.77 28.26 21.89
CA GLU A 485 37.90 27.87 23.00
C GLU A 485 36.44 28.23 22.68
N ARG A 486 35.52 27.29 22.93
CA ARG A 486 34.08 27.50 22.76
C ARG A 486 33.38 27.23 24.07
N ARG A 487 32.64 28.21 24.59
CA ARG A 487 31.95 28.09 25.88
C ARG A 487 30.48 28.43 25.75
N ARG A 488 29.67 27.76 26.56
CA ARG A 488 28.21 27.95 26.67
C ARG A 488 27.80 29.35 27.12
N ASP A 489 28.72 30.08 27.75
CA ASP A 489 28.50 31.39 28.35
C ASP A 489 29.38 32.47 27.72
N LEU A 490 29.87 32.23 26.50
CA LEU A 490 30.78 33.11 25.76
C LEU A 490 30.16 33.44 24.40
N GLY A 491 29.85 34.73 24.21
CA GLY A 491 29.38 35.33 22.97
C GLY A 491 30.26 36.51 22.57
N PHE A 492 29.69 37.48 21.88
CA PHE A 492 30.39 38.69 21.45
C PHE A 492 29.41 39.76 20.95
N ARG A 493 29.96 40.96 20.73
CA ARG A 493 29.32 42.08 20.02
C ARG A 493 30.34 42.78 19.14
N ILE A 494 29.91 43.71 18.28
CA ILE A 494 30.82 44.41 17.36
C ILE A 494 30.88 45.92 17.62
N VAL A 495 31.95 46.54 17.11
CA VAL A 495 32.13 47.99 17.03
C VAL A 495 32.37 48.44 15.59
N ARG A 496 32.07 49.71 15.32
CA ARG A 496 32.35 50.40 14.05
C ARG A 496 32.97 51.77 14.29
N ARG A 497 33.80 52.22 13.36
CA ARG A 497 34.45 53.55 13.41
C ARG A 497 33.56 54.66 12.86
N GLU A 498 32.72 54.31 11.89
CA GLU A 498 31.77 55.20 11.26
C GLU A 498 30.36 54.91 11.76
N ALA A 499 29.49 55.91 11.66
CA ALA A 499 28.07 55.71 11.96
C ALA A 499 27.48 54.63 11.05
N PRO A 500 26.57 53.79 11.54
CA PRO A 500 25.86 52.86 10.69
C PRO A 500 25.16 53.63 9.56
N GLN A 501 25.40 53.26 8.30
CA GLN A 501 24.71 53.85 7.15
C GLN A 501 23.21 53.56 7.30
N GLY A 502 22.39 54.62 7.34
CA GLY A 502 21.05 54.58 7.92
C GLY A 502 20.07 53.62 7.24
N GLY A 503 19.22 53.01 8.08
CA GLY A 503 17.81 52.79 7.80
C GLY A 503 17.00 53.65 8.77
N GLU A 504 15.95 54.31 8.29
CA GLU A 504 14.96 54.99 9.13
C GLU A 504 14.48 54.07 10.26
N ASP A 505 14.56 54.54 11.51
CA ASP A 505 13.49 54.44 12.52
C ASP A 505 14.01 54.90 13.89
N ALA A 506 14.01 56.22 14.06
CA ALA A 506 13.73 56.76 15.38
C ALA A 506 12.27 56.38 15.73
N PRO A 507 11.99 55.75 16.89
CA PRO A 507 10.62 55.37 17.23
C PRO A 507 9.83 56.64 17.53
N GLY A 508 8.91 57.01 16.64
CA GLY A 508 8.04 58.14 16.87
C GLY A 508 7.33 58.67 15.64
N LYS A 509 6.30 57.96 15.18
CA LYS A 509 5.02 58.56 14.78
C LYS A 509 3.94 57.48 14.59
N SER A 510 2.91 57.64 15.39
CA SER A 510 1.64 56.93 15.38
C SER A 510 0.87 57.10 14.05
N ALA A 511 0.25 56.02 13.56
CA ALA A 511 -1.01 56.09 12.82
C ALA A 511 -1.72 54.71 12.70
N LYS A 512 -2.89 54.65 13.36
CA LYS A 512 -4.06 53.75 13.24
C LYS A 512 -3.98 52.32 13.75
#